data_AF-A0A935BE12-F1
#
_entry.id   AF-A0A935BE12-F1
#
_cell.length_a   1.000
_cell.length_b   1.000
_cell.length_c   1.000
_cell.angle_alpha   90.00
_cell.angle_beta   90.00
_cell.angle_gamma   90.00
#
_symmetry.space_group_name_H-M   'P 1'
#
loop_
_entity.id
_entity.type
_entity.pdbx_description
1 polymer ?
#
loop_
_entity_poly.entity_id
_entity_poly.type
_entity_poly.pdbx_seq_one_letter_code
_entity_poly.pdbx_strand_id
1 'polypeptide(L)'
;MNNGDPFISNPVRYDLRNISNKAIRSYVVVFDRRNERLIEIISYLADLPEKGKELYRGYTADRKEKVSISLDYIEFADGSTWGPDRLRKSKEIAAYWAGIDSAIQRLKDLVKNDVSSDYFIKRASRISASSWLGILDKDPDIGIERARASGYRHVVHLLLLESEGYLQPSQFEQELQKKAHELARKLELMDAKK
;
A
#
# COMPACT_ATOMS: atom_id res chain seq x y z
N MET A 1 9.86 7.78 43.76
CA MET A 1 9.70 6.93 42.55
C MET A 1 9.19 7.84 41.44
N ASN A 2 10.04 8.16 40.46
CA ASN A 2 9.67 9.01 39.33
C ASN A 2 9.04 8.15 38.24
N ASN A 3 7.77 8.43 37.91
CA ASN A 3 7.09 7.97 36.69
C ASN A 3 7.65 8.77 35.50
N GLY A 4 8.91 8.50 35.15
CA GLY A 4 9.59 9.15 34.03
C GLY A 4 8.88 8.84 32.71
N ASP A 5 8.54 9.90 31.99
CA ASP A 5 7.82 9.87 30.71
C ASP A 5 8.34 8.78 29.76
N PRO A 6 7.43 7.96 29.19
CA PRO A 6 7.79 6.82 28.37
C PRO A 6 8.20 7.27 26.97
N PHE A 7 9.42 6.89 26.55
CA PHE A 7 9.88 6.86 25.16
C PHE A 7 9.72 8.15 24.33
N ILE A 8 10.59 9.14 24.57
CA ILE A 8 10.88 10.16 23.54
C ILE A 8 11.68 9.50 22.40
N SER A 9 10.97 8.84 21.50
CA SER A 9 11.53 8.34 20.24
C SER A 9 11.89 9.53 19.33
N ASN A 10 13.08 9.49 18.72
CA ASN A 10 13.45 10.47 17.70
C ASN A 10 13.26 9.81 16.33
N PRO A 11 12.41 10.36 15.46
CA PRO A 11 12.26 9.81 14.12
C PRO A 11 13.55 10.00 13.33
N VAL A 12 14.10 8.90 12.80
CA VAL A 12 15.10 8.92 11.73
C VAL A 12 14.34 9.22 10.44
N ARG A 13 14.55 10.40 9.89
CA ARG A 13 14.00 10.78 8.59
C ARG A 13 15.01 10.42 7.51
N TYR A 14 14.53 9.83 6.43
CA TYR A 14 15.35 9.54 5.27
C TYR A 14 14.59 9.97 4.02
N ASP A 15 15.34 10.56 3.08
CA ASP A 15 14.78 11.05 1.82
C ASP A 15 15.24 10.12 0.71
N LEU A 16 14.27 9.54 0.01
CA LEU A 16 14.52 8.82 -1.23
C LEU A 16 14.20 9.74 -2.40
N ARG A 17 15.08 9.77 -3.40
CA ARG A 17 14.85 10.53 -4.64
C ARG A 17 14.95 9.59 -5.82
N ASN A 18 13.94 9.61 -6.68
CA ASN A 18 14.01 8.87 -7.94
C ASN A 18 14.96 9.59 -8.92
N ILE A 19 16.15 9.04 -9.14
CA ILE A 19 17.11 9.57 -10.12
C ILE A 19 17.00 8.90 -11.49
N SER A 20 16.17 7.87 -11.61
CA SER A 20 15.93 7.16 -12.87
C SER A 20 15.02 7.97 -13.80
N ASN A 21 14.97 7.60 -15.07
CA ASN A 21 14.02 8.14 -16.05
C ASN A 21 12.68 7.37 -16.05
N LYS A 22 12.45 6.46 -15.10
CA LYS A 22 11.26 5.62 -15.03
C LYS A 22 10.48 5.94 -13.77
N ALA A 23 9.16 6.02 -13.88
CA ALA A 23 8.32 6.19 -12.70
C ALA A 23 8.37 4.92 -11.83
N ILE A 24 8.51 5.08 -10.51
CA ILE A 24 8.55 3.95 -9.57
C ILE A 24 7.13 3.49 -9.26
N ARG A 25 6.87 2.19 -9.42
CA ARG A 25 5.61 1.57 -9.04
C ARG A 25 5.67 1.00 -7.63
N SER A 26 6.73 0.29 -7.27
CA SER A 26 6.94 -0.23 -5.92
C SER A 26 8.41 -0.24 -5.55
N TYR A 27 8.73 -0.21 -4.26
CA TYR A 27 10.08 -0.44 -3.77
C TYR A 27 10.10 -1.05 -2.37
N VAL A 28 11.24 -1.63 -2.01
CA VAL A 28 11.51 -2.31 -0.74
C VAL A 28 12.69 -1.65 -0.05
N VAL A 29 12.42 -1.08 1.13
CA VAL A 29 13.45 -0.55 2.04
C VAL A 29 13.69 -1.54 3.16
N VAL A 30 14.95 -1.79 3.46
CA VAL A 30 15.37 -2.69 4.53
C VAL A 30 16.08 -1.87 5.60
N PHE A 31 15.59 -1.99 6.83
CA PHE A 31 16.21 -1.44 8.02
C PHE A 31 16.87 -2.56 8.80
N ASP A 32 18.19 -2.61 8.77
CA ASP A 32 18.99 -3.53 9.54
C ASP A 32 19.38 -2.90 10.88
N ARG A 33 19.06 -3.60 11.96
CA ARG A 33 19.35 -3.24 13.35
C ARG A 33 20.13 -4.35 14.03
N ARG A 34 20.59 -4.13 15.26
CA ARG A 34 21.41 -5.12 15.99
C ARG A 34 20.78 -6.51 16.04
N ASN A 35 19.47 -6.60 16.30
CA ASN A 35 18.78 -7.87 16.52
C ASN A 35 17.51 -8.03 15.66
N GLU A 36 17.27 -7.11 14.73
CA GLU A 36 16.03 -7.05 13.98
C GLU A 36 16.30 -6.58 12.56
N ARG A 37 15.56 -7.14 11.60
CA ARG A 37 15.46 -6.62 10.25
C ARG A 37 14.01 -6.27 9.98
N LEU A 38 13.75 -5.00 9.69
CA LEU A 38 12.44 -4.52 9.29
C LEU A 38 12.42 -4.26 7.79
N ILE A 39 11.28 -4.52 7.18
CA ILE A 39 11.07 -4.30 5.76
C ILE A 39 9.89 -3.37 5.60
N GLU A 40 10.09 -2.30 4.84
CA GLU A 40 9.01 -1.45 4.37
C GLU A 40 8.83 -1.72 2.88
N ILE A 41 7.63 -2.15 2.49
CA ILE A 41 7.25 -2.27 1.08
C ILE A 41 6.28 -1.14 0.78
N ILE A 42 6.61 -0.35 -0.23
CA ILE A 42 5.80 0.78 -0.68
C ILE A 42 5.38 0.51 -2.11
N SER A 43 4.08 0.65 -2.41
CA SER A 43 3.51 0.48 -3.75
C SER A 43 2.60 1.65 -4.09
N TYR A 44 2.68 2.18 -5.31
CA TYR A 44 1.95 3.35 -5.79
C TYR A 44 0.96 2.92 -6.87
N LEU A 45 -0.34 3.10 -6.65
CA LEU A 45 -1.37 2.80 -7.65
C LEU A 45 -1.50 3.96 -8.65
N ALA A 46 -1.25 5.19 -8.20
CA ALA A 46 -1.29 6.43 -8.97
C ALA A 46 -0.22 7.41 -8.46
N ASP A 47 -0.08 8.57 -9.12
CA ASP A 47 0.88 9.63 -8.76
C ASP A 47 2.32 9.11 -8.57
N LEU A 48 2.69 8.16 -9.43
CA LEU A 48 3.94 7.42 -9.40
C LEU A 48 5.14 8.37 -9.26
N PRO A 49 6.12 8.07 -8.40
CA PRO A 49 7.33 8.88 -8.30
C PRO A 49 8.11 8.95 -9.60
N GLU A 50 7.98 10.07 -10.30
CA GLU A 50 8.77 10.40 -11.48
C GLU A 50 10.18 10.88 -11.12
N LYS A 51 11.02 11.07 -12.14
CA LYS A 51 12.38 11.58 -11.98
C LYS A 51 12.41 12.89 -11.19
N GLY A 52 13.28 12.96 -10.19
CA GLY A 52 13.47 14.14 -9.36
C GLY A 52 12.46 14.27 -8.21
N LYS A 53 11.38 13.48 -8.19
CA LYS A 53 10.42 13.50 -7.08
C LYS A 53 11.07 12.95 -5.81
N GLU A 54 10.93 13.70 -4.72
CA GLU A 54 11.33 13.28 -3.38
C GLU A 54 10.23 12.47 -2.71
N LEU A 55 10.63 11.40 -2.03
CA LEU A 55 9.78 10.50 -1.30
C LEU A 55 10.18 10.61 0.16
N TYR A 56 9.48 11.52 0.85
CA TYR A 56 9.66 11.72 2.27
C TYR A 56 9.19 10.49 3.03
N ARG A 57 10.10 9.85 3.76
CA ARG A 57 9.78 8.73 4.63
C ARG A 57 10.45 8.90 5.99
N GLY A 58 9.80 8.32 6.99
CA GLY A 58 10.22 8.41 8.37
C GLY A 58 10.22 7.02 8.98
N TYR A 59 11.29 6.72 9.71
CA TYR A 59 11.42 5.52 10.48
C TYR A 59 11.69 5.90 11.94
N THR A 60 10.89 5.39 12.87
CA THR A 60 11.10 5.69 14.30
C THR A 60 12.10 4.70 14.90
N ALA A 61 13.32 5.17 15.18
CA ALA A 61 14.35 4.39 15.84
C ALA A 61 14.55 4.84 17.30
N ASP A 62 15.08 3.95 18.13
CA ASP A 62 15.58 4.34 19.45
C ASP A 62 16.87 5.16 19.28
N ARG A 63 17.06 6.21 20.10
CA ARG A 63 18.17 7.18 20.01
C ARG A 63 19.56 6.55 20.06
N LYS A 64 19.68 5.36 20.66
CA LYS A 64 20.97 4.64 20.82
C LYS A 64 21.20 3.56 19.77
N GLU A 65 20.25 3.36 18.85
CA GLU A 65 20.32 2.29 17.88
C GLU A 65 21.07 2.73 16.62
N LYS A 66 22.03 1.90 16.18
CA LYS A 66 22.60 2.02 14.84
C LYS A 66 21.66 1.31 13.87
N VAL A 67 21.09 2.06 12.95
CA VAL A 67 20.23 1.54 11.87
C VAL A 67 20.96 1.68 10.54
N SER A 68 21.06 0.60 9.79
CA SER A 68 21.49 0.62 8.39
C SER A 68 20.25 0.57 7.50
N ILE A 69 20.18 1.48 6.53
CA ILE A 69 19.06 1.59 5.59
C ILE A 69 19.57 1.18 4.21
N SER A 70 18.88 0.26 3.54
CA SER A 70 19.22 -0.15 2.18
C SER A 70 17.98 -0.35 1.31
N LEU A 71 18.15 -0.24 -0.01
CA LEU A 71 17.12 -0.58 -0.99
C LEU A 71 17.39 -1.98 -1.52
N ASP A 72 16.40 -2.87 -1.41
CA ASP A 72 16.52 -4.27 -1.87
C ASP A 72 15.91 -4.48 -3.26
N TYR A 73 14.81 -3.79 -3.56
CA TYR A 73 14.06 -3.99 -4.80
C TYR A 73 13.30 -2.73 -5.21
N ILE A 74 13.19 -2.50 -6.51
CA ILE A 74 12.36 -1.48 -7.14
C ILE A 74 11.64 -2.13 -8.33
N GLU A 75 10.34 -1.91 -8.43
CA GLU A 75 9.51 -2.15 -9.61
C GLU A 75 9.15 -0.80 -10.23
N PHE A 76 9.36 -0.66 -11.54
CA PHE A 76 8.98 0.53 -12.30
C PHE A 76 7.59 0.36 -12.92
N ALA A 77 7.00 1.49 -13.34
CA ALA A 77 5.69 1.53 -13.99
C ALA A 77 5.61 0.71 -15.28
N ASP A 78 6.73 0.53 -15.98
CA ASP A 78 6.85 -0.28 -17.20
C ASP A 78 7.01 -1.79 -16.92
N GLY A 79 7.00 -2.20 -15.64
CA GLY A 79 7.18 -3.58 -15.21
C GLY A 79 8.65 -4.03 -15.14
N SER A 80 9.60 -3.19 -15.53
CA SER A 80 11.02 -3.48 -15.31
C SER A 80 11.40 -3.33 -13.84
N THR A 81 12.51 -3.93 -13.44
CA THR A 81 12.93 -3.98 -12.04
C THR A 81 14.39 -3.56 -11.85
N TRP A 82 14.75 -3.17 -10.63
CA TRP A 82 16.13 -2.87 -10.23
C TRP A 82 16.38 -3.30 -8.78
N GLY A 83 17.62 -3.66 -8.47
CA GLY A 83 18.04 -4.13 -7.15
C GLY A 83 18.18 -5.66 -7.09
N PRO A 84 18.77 -6.17 -6.00
CA PRO A 84 19.09 -7.59 -5.88
C PRO A 84 17.92 -8.51 -5.49
N ASP A 85 16.80 -7.99 -4.98
CA ASP A 85 15.66 -8.76 -4.46
C ASP A 85 16.08 -9.89 -3.50
N ARG A 86 17.01 -9.61 -2.58
CA ARG A 86 17.60 -10.62 -1.69
C ARG A 86 16.54 -11.22 -0.77
N LEU A 87 15.52 -10.42 -0.45
CA LEU A 87 14.42 -10.82 0.42
C LEU A 87 13.25 -11.43 -0.36
N ARG A 88 13.37 -11.59 -1.68
CA ARG A 88 12.38 -12.20 -2.59
C ARG A 88 11.00 -11.55 -2.48
N LYS A 89 10.98 -10.25 -2.23
CA LYS A 89 9.76 -9.47 -2.03
C LYS A 89 9.07 -9.10 -3.35
N SER A 90 9.75 -9.29 -4.48
CA SER A 90 9.14 -9.19 -5.81
C SER A 90 7.86 -10.03 -5.95
N LYS A 91 7.83 -11.26 -5.43
CA LYS A 91 6.66 -12.15 -5.50
C LYS A 91 5.48 -11.65 -4.66
N GLU A 92 5.76 -11.11 -3.47
CA GLU A 92 4.74 -10.50 -2.62
C GLU A 92 4.17 -9.24 -3.27
N ILE A 93 5.02 -8.39 -3.87
CA ILE A 93 4.59 -7.20 -4.62
C ILE A 93 3.70 -7.62 -5.81
N ALA A 94 4.11 -8.60 -6.60
CA ALA A 94 3.30 -9.11 -7.70
C ALA A 94 1.95 -9.69 -7.23
N ALA A 95 1.95 -10.41 -6.10
CA ALA A 95 0.73 -10.96 -5.51
C ALA A 95 -0.20 -9.86 -5.00
N TYR A 96 0.34 -8.82 -4.37
CA TYR A 96 -0.39 -7.62 -3.95
C TYR A 96 -1.09 -6.96 -5.15
N TRP A 97 -0.37 -6.76 -6.26
CA TRP A 97 -0.94 -6.23 -7.49
C TRP A 97 -2.05 -7.12 -8.05
N ALA A 98 -1.85 -8.44 -8.08
CA ALA A 98 -2.88 -9.38 -8.50
C ALA A 98 -4.14 -9.31 -7.62
N GLY A 99 -3.99 -9.01 -6.32
CA GLY A 99 -5.09 -8.75 -5.39
C GLY A 99 -5.89 -7.50 -5.76
N ILE A 100 -5.20 -6.40 -6.07
CA ILE A 100 -5.82 -5.15 -6.54
C ILE A 100 -6.57 -5.39 -7.85
N ASP A 101 -5.92 -6.00 -8.84
CA ASP A 101 -6.50 -6.25 -10.15
C ASP A 101 -7.76 -7.12 -10.03
N SER A 102 -7.72 -8.15 -9.17
CA SER A 102 -8.87 -9.00 -8.87
C SER A 102 -10.03 -8.22 -8.25
N ALA A 103 -9.76 -7.33 -7.30
CA ALA A 103 -10.79 -6.51 -6.66
C ALA A 103 -11.38 -5.49 -7.63
N ILE A 104 -10.56 -4.82 -8.43
CA ILE A 104 -11.00 -3.87 -9.47
C ILE A 104 -11.86 -4.59 -10.52
N GLN A 105 -11.47 -5.78 -10.96
CA GLN A 105 -12.26 -6.53 -11.94
C GLN A 105 -13.65 -6.89 -11.38
N ARG A 106 -13.70 -7.38 -10.14
CA ARG A 106 -15.00 -7.65 -9.47
C ARG A 106 -15.82 -6.38 -9.28
N LEU A 107 -15.17 -5.27 -8.95
CA LEU A 107 -15.84 -3.97 -8.85
C LEU A 107 -16.46 -3.58 -10.20
N LYS A 108 -15.74 -3.72 -11.31
CA LYS A 108 -16.27 -3.48 -12.66
C LYS A 108 -17.51 -4.32 -12.94
N ASP A 109 -17.48 -5.60 -12.58
CA ASP A 109 -18.63 -6.50 -12.78
C ASP A 109 -19.85 -6.07 -11.95
N LEU A 110 -19.63 -5.58 -10.72
CA LEU A 110 -20.67 -5.09 -9.82
C LEU A 110 -21.32 -3.79 -10.31
N VAL A 111 -20.58 -2.93 -10.99
CA VAL A 111 -21.06 -1.60 -11.42
C VAL A 111 -21.33 -1.50 -12.93
N LYS A 112 -21.25 -2.60 -13.70
CA LYS A 112 -21.27 -2.57 -15.17
C LYS A 112 -22.45 -1.85 -15.83
N ASN A 113 -23.60 -1.78 -15.17
CA ASN A 113 -24.83 -1.13 -15.67
C ASN A 113 -25.17 0.13 -14.87
N ASP A 114 -24.18 0.68 -14.18
CA ASP A 114 -24.35 1.74 -13.22
C ASP A 114 -23.83 3.06 -13.79
N VAL A 115 -24.64 4.12 -13.66
CA VAL A 115 -24.28 5.48 -14.08
C VAL A 115 -23.08 6.03 -13.31
N SER A 116 -22.78 5.50 -12.12
CA SER A 116 -21.61 5.88 -11.31
C SER A 116 -20.44 4.90 -11.45
N SER A 117 -20.45 4.01 -12.45
CA SER A 117 -19.39 3.02 -12.68
C SER A 117 -18.01 3.67 -12.83
N ASP A 118 -17.88 4.64 -13.74
CA ASP A 118 -16.64 5.38 -13.97
C ASP A 118 -16.11 6.07 -12.71
N TYR A 119 -17.01 6.57 -11.86
CA TYR A 119 -16.65 7.19 -10.58
C TYR A 119 -15.90 6.20 -9.69
N PHE A 120 -16.50 5.03 -9.41
CA PHE A 120 -15.91 4.05 -8.51
C PHE A 120 -14.65 3.40 -9.09
N ILE A 121 -14.62 3.12 -10.40
CA ILE A 121 -13.43 2.55 -11.05
C ILE A 121 -12.27 3.54 -11.04
N LYS A 122 -12.52 4.79 -11.43
CA LYS A 122 -11.48 5.83 -11.41
C LYS A 122 -10.99 6.08 -9.99
N ARG A 123 -11.89 6.07 -9.01
CA ARG A 123 -11.54 6.27 -7.60
C ARG A 123 -10.68 5.13 -7.07
N ALA A 124 -11.05 3.87 -7.29
CA ALA A 124 -10.27 2.71 -6.90
C ALA A 124 -8.88 2.65 -7.57
N SER A 125 -8.73 3.32 -8.71
CA SER A 125 -7.48 3.35 -9.50
C SER A 125 -6.57 4.56 -9.21
N ARG A 126 -6.99 5.54 -8.41
CA ARG A 126 -6.28 6.84 -8.24
C ARG A 126 -5.46 6.97 -6.96
N ILE A 127 -5.15 5.89 -6.25
CA ILE A 127 -4.53 6.01 -4.92
C ILE A 127 -3.03 6.15 -5.02
N SER A 128 -2.48 7.13 -4.31
CA SER A 128 -1.08 7.52 -4.46
C SER A 128 -0.10 6.50 -3.88
N ALA A 129 -0.31 5.96 -2.67
CA ALA A 129 0.61 4.95 -2.11
C ALA A 129 -0.02 4.05 -1.04
N SER A 130 0.38 2.78 -1.03
CA SER A 130 0.26 1.86 0.09
C SER A 130 1.64 1.58 0.65
N SER A 131 1.74 1.50 1.98
CA SER A 131 2.93 1.01 2.67
C SER A 131 2.50 -0.08 3.63
N TRP A 132 3.28 -1.15 3.71
CA TRP A 132 3.15 -2.10 4.81
C TRP A 132 4.54 -2.44 5.36
N LEU A 133 4.60 -2.45 6.69
CA LEU A 133 5.77 -2.91 7.44
C LEU A 133 5.64 -4.42 7.62
N GLY A 134 6.59 -5.15 7.06
CA GLY A 134 6.68 -6.60 7.18
C GLY A 134 7.86 -7.01 8.05
N ILE A 135 7.65 -8.05 8.86
CA ILE A 135 8.74 -8.92 9.32
C ILE A 135 8.90 -9.99 8.23
N LEU A 136 10.11 -10.51 8.03
CA LEU A 136 10.32 -11.66 7.15
C LEU A 136 9.47 -12.84 7.62
N ASP A 137 8.44 -13.20 6.84
CA ASP A 137 7.71 -14.44 7.06
C ASP A 137 8.68 -15.61 6.87
N LYS A 138 8.61 -16.60 7.78
CA LYS A 138 9.42 -17.82 7.69
C LYS A 138 9.03 -18.68 6.49
N ASP A 139 7.77 -18.57 6.07
CA ASP A 139 7.21 -19.23 4.92
C ASP A 139 6.85 -18.19 3.85
N PRO A 140 7.51 -18.22 2.67
CA PRO A 140 7.26 -17.26 1.61
C PRO A 140 5.84 -17.37 1.02
N ASP A 141 5.20 -18.55 1.06
CA ASP A 141 3.88 -18.74 0.46
C ASP A 141 2.81 -18.05 1.29
N ILE A 142 2.95 -18.06 2.62
CA ILE A 142 2.10 -17.27 3.53
C ILE A 142 2.22 -15.77 3.22
N GLY A 143 3.44 -15.30 2.95
CA GLY A 143 3.69 -13.90 2.57
C GLY A 143 2.96 -13.53 1.28
N ILE A 144 3.01 -14.40 0.27
CA ILE A 144 2.35 -14.22 -1.03
C ILE A 144 0.82 -14.16 -0.87
N GLU A 145 0.23 -15.09 -0.14
CA GLU A 145 -1.23 -15.11 0.09
C GLU A 145 -1.68 -13.87 0.86
N ARG A 146 -0.96 -13.51 1.93
CA ARG A 146 -1.24 -12.30 2.70
C ARG A 146 -1.13 -11.05 1.84
N ALA A 147 -0.10 -10.95 1.00
CA ALA A 147 0.08 -9.82 0.10
C ALA A 147 -1.08 -9.69 -0.89
N ARG A 148 -1.52 -10.81 -1.49
CA ARG A 148 -2.71 -10.85 -2.36
C ARG A 148 -3.97 -10.38 -1.63
N ALA A 149 -4.24 -10.93 -0.45
CA ALA A 149 -5.40 -10.53 0.36
C ALA A 149 -5.31 -9.05 0.78
N SER A 150 -4.12 -8.53 1.05
CA SER A 150 -3.88 -7.12 1.36
C SER A 150 -4.16 -6.22 0.15
N GLY A 151 -3.76 -6.63 -1.06
CA GLY A 151 -4.08 -5.90 -2.29
C GLY A 151 -5.58 -5.81 -2.53
N TYR A 152 -6.29 -6.92 -2.33
CA TYR A 152 -7.74 -6.96 -2.44
C TYR A 152 -8.43 -6.05 -1.41
N ARG A 153 -8.05 -6.20 -0.12
CA ARG A 153 -8.60 -5.39 0.99
C ARG A 153 -8.26 -3.91 0.85
N HIS A 154 -7.16 -3.56 0.19
CA HIS A 154 -6.83 -2.17 -0.09
C HIS A 154 -7.96 -1.52 -0.91
N VAL A 155 -8.44 -2.16 -1.98
CA VAL A 155 -9.57 -1.65 -2.77
C VAL A 155 -10.85 -1.53 -1.95
N VAL A 156 -11.14 -2.52 -1.09
CA VAL A 156 -12.30 -2.47 -0.17
C VAL A 156 -12.20 -1.28 0.78
N HIS A 157 -11.06 -1.10 1.44
CA HIS A 157 -10.83 -0.02 2.39
C HIS A 157 -11.04 1.35 1.74
N LEU A 158 -10.66 1.51 0.48
CA LEU A 158 -10.84 2.77 -0.25
C LEU A 158 -12.30 3.09 -0.55
N LEU A 159 -13.11 2.08 -0.85
CA LEU A 159 -14.55 2.27 -0.95
C LEU A 159 -15.16 2.62 0.41
N LEU A 160 -14.62 2.08 1.51
CA LEU A 160 -15.07 2.44 2.87
C LEU A 160 -14.68 3.86 3.26
N LEU A 161 -13.44 4.30 3.01
CA LEU A 161 -13.02 5.69 3.24
C LEU A 161 -13.88 6.68 2.45
N GLU A 162 -14.29 6.29 1.25
CA GLU A 162 -15.23 7.09 0.45
C GLU A 162 -16.61 7.16 1.12
N SER A 163 -17.07 6.07 1.73
CA SER A 163 -18.33 6.05 2.48
C SER A 163 -18.32 6.90 3.76
N GLU A 164 -17.13 7.18 4.31
CA GLU A 164 -16.92 7.97 5.54
C GLU A 164 -16.77 9.47 5.28
N GLY A 165 -17.08 9.95 4.07
CA GLY A 165 -16.82 11.33 3.62
C GLY A 165 -17.46 12.47 4.43
N TYR A 166 -17.33 13.68 3.89
CA TYR A 166 -17.48 15.02 4.51
C TYR A 166 -18.47 15.21 5.67
N LEU A 167 -18.14 16.16 6.56
CA LEU A 167 -18.96 16.54 7.72
C LEU A 167 -20.40 16.97 7.37
N GLN A 168 -20.70 17.30 6.10
CA GLN A 168 -22.06 17.57 5.58
C GLN A 168 -22.13 17.25 4.06
N PRO A 169 -22.42 16.00 3.66
CA PRO A 169 -22.50 15.63 2.25
C PRO A 169 -23.83 16.08 1.64
N SER A 170 -23.78 16.56 0.40
CA SER A 170 -24.98 16.76 -0.43
C SER A 170 -25.74 15.44 -0.60
N GLN A 171 -27.01 15.51 -1.01
CA GLN A 171 -27.82 14.30 -1.22
C GLN A 171 -27.17 13.32 -2.22
N PHE A 172 -26.59 13.85 -3.30
CA PHE A 172 -25.87 13.04 -4.29
C PHE A 172 -24.64 12.34 -3.67
N GLU A 173 -23.89 13.04 -2.81
CA GLU A 173 -22.74 12.45 -2.10
C GLU A 173 -23.16 11.38 -1.10
N GLN A 174 -24.29 11.55 -0.40
CA GLN A 174 -24.85 10.52 0.49
C GLN A 174 -25.19 9.23 -0.27
N GLU A 175 -25.75 9.36 -1.47
CA GLU A 175 -26.05 8.21 -2.34
C GLU A 175 -24.76 7.50 -2.79
N LEU A 176 -23.73 8.26 -3.17
CA LEU A 176 -22.41 7.70 -3.50
C LEU A 176 -21.77 7.00 -2.30
N GLN A 177 -21.83 7.58 -1.10
CA GLN A 177 -21.29 7.00 0.14
C GLN A 177 -21.97 5.67 0.49
N LYS A 178 -23.30 5.65 0.51
CA LYS A 178 -24.08 4.44 0.78
C LYS A 178 -23.71 3.32 -0.18
N LYS A 179 -23.56 3.67 -1.44
CA LYS A 179 -23.20 2.73 -2.50
C LYS A 179 -21.76 2.25 -2.41
N ALA A 180 -20.82 3.13 -2.05
CA ALA A 180 -19.45 2.75 -1.78
C ALA A 180 -19.38 1.69 -0.66
N HIS A 181 -20.14 1.91 0.42
CA HIS A 181 -20.25 0.95 1.52
C HIS A 181 -20.84 -0.39 1.06
N GLU A 182 -21.93 -0.37 0.27
CA GLU A 182 -22.54 -1.58 -0.28
C GLU A 182 -21.57 -2.37 -1.18
N LEU A 183 -20.84 -1.67 -2.05
CA LEU A 183 -19.84 -2.26 -2.94
C LEU A 183 -18.67 -2.87 -2.14
N ALA A 184 -18.19 -2.18 -1.11
CA ALA A 184 -17.18 -2.70 -0.19
C ALA A 184 -17.63 -4.01 0.46
N ARG A 185 -18.86 -4.05 1.02
CA ARG A 185 -19.44 -5.26 1.61
C ARG A 185 -19.58 -6.41 0.62
N LYS A 186 -20.02 -6.13 -0.61
CA LYS A 186 -20.12 -7.14 -1.67
C LYS A 186 -18.75 -7.72 -2.01
N LEU A 187 -17.72 -6.88 -2.11
CA LEU A 187 -16.35 -7.34 -2.38
C LEU A 187 -15.80 -8.20 -1.24
N GLU A 188 -16.02 -7.84 0.03
CA GLU A 188 -15.62 -8.66 1.20
C GLU A 188 -16.24 -10.07 1.13
N LEU A 189 -17.56 -10.14 0.90
CA LEU A 189 -18.29 -11.41 0.82
C LEU A 189 -17.84 -12.30 -0.34
N MET A 190 -17.36 -11.72 -1.43
CA MET A 190 -16.82 -12.47 -2.56
C MET A 190 -15.40 -13.00 -2.30
N ASP A 191 -14.64 -12.36 -1.41
CA ASP A 191 -13.28 -12.81 -1.06
C ASP A 191 -13.32 -13.97 -0.07
N ALA A 192 -14.25 -13.93 0.89
CA ALA A 192 -14.45 -14.97 1.91
C ALA A 192 -14.93 -16.34 1.37
N LYS A 193 -15.26 -16.43 0.07
CA LYS A 193 -15.75 -17.67 -0.59
C LYS A 193 -14.66 -18.46 -1.32
N LYS A 194 -13.40 -18.01 -1.26
CA LYS A 194 -12.23 -18.71 -1.82
C LYS A 194 -11.60 -19.60 -0.76
#